data_AF-A0A661N0W9-F1
#
_entry.id   AF-A0A661N0W9-F1
#
_cell.length_a   1.000
_cell.length_b   1.000
_cell.length_c   1.000
_cell.angle_alpha   90.00
_cell.angle_beta   90.00
_cell.angle_gamma   90.00
#
_symmetry.space_group_name_H-M   'P 1'
#
loop_
_entity.id
_entity.type
_entity.pdbx_description
1 polymer ?
#
loop_
_entity_poly.entity_id
_entity_poly.type
_entity_poly.pdbx_seq_one_letter_code
_entity_poly.pdbx_strand_id
1 'polypeptide(L)'
;MDVRSQISMVFHLDKCIGCHTCSIACKNIWTDRKGAEYMWWNNVETKPGTGYPGKWEDQDIYQGGWELENSELQLKGAGKKKGLLNIFHNPHLPLIDDYYEPFTYRYLDLIESPP
;
A
#
# COMPACT_ATOMS: atom_id res chain seq x y z
N MET A 1 4.29 -35.67 -3.61
CA MET A 1 2.95 -35.12 -3.83
C MET A 1 2.51 -34.47 -2.53
N ASP A 2 2.55 -33.14 -2.46
CA ASP A 2 2.15 -32.36 -1.28
C ASP A 2 0.95 -31.50 -1.69
N VAL A 3 -0.26 -31.96 -1.40
CA VAL A 3 -1.49 -31.27 -1.81
C VAL A 3 -1.84 -30.22 -0.77
N ARG A 4 -2.00 -28.97 -1.24
CA ARG A 4 -2.40 -27.82 -0.41
C ARG A 4 -3.61 -27.11 -1.01
N SER A 5 -4.35 -26.40 -0.18
CA SER A 5 -5.51 -25.59 -0.58
C SER A 5 -5.33 -24.12 -0.16
N GLN A 6 -5.76 -23.20 -1.02
CA GLN A 6 -5.73 -21.76 -0.76
C GLN A 6 -6.99 -21.10 -1.33
N ILE A 7 -7.64 -20.23 -0.53
CA ILE A 7 -8.74 -19.40 -1.00
C ILE A 7 -8.17 -18.33 -1.94
N SER A 8 -8.80 -18.16 -3.10
CA SER A 8 -8.39 -17.21 -4.12
C SER A 8 -9.51 -16.22 -4.45
N MET A 9 -9.16 -15.08 -5.04
CA MET A 9 -10.10 -14.02 -5.41
C MET A 9 -9.94 -13.67 -6.89
N VAL A 10 -11.04 -13.28 -7.53
CA VAL A 10 -11.05 -12.83 -8.93
C VAL A 10 -11.77 -11.50 -9.02
N PHE A 11 -11.14 -10.51 -9.66
CA PHE A 11 -11.76 -9.22 -9.98
C PHE A 11 -12.11 -9.16 -11.46
N HIS A 12 -13.41 -9.02 -11.77
CA HIS A 12 -13.87 -8.84 -13.15
C HIS A 12 -13.82 -7.36 -13.53
N LEU A 13 -12.70 -6.91 -14.10
CA LEU A 13 -12.42 -5.49 -14.31
C LEU A 13 -13.43 -4.79 -15.24
N ASP A 14 -14.03 -5.52 -16.18
CA ASP A 14 -15.10 -4.99 -17.05
C ASP A 14 -16.41 -4.66 -16.28
N LYS A 15 -16.60 -5.24 -15.09
CA LYS A 15 -17.72 -4.92 -14.19
C LYS A 15 -17.31 -3.98 -13.06
N CYS A 16 -16.03 -3.60 -12.98
CA CYS A 16 -15.56 -2.64 -12.00
C CYS A 16 -16.06 -1.25 -12.39
N ILE A 17 -16.70 -0.58 -11.44
CA ILE A 17 -17.23 0.79 -11.64
C ILE A 17 -16.43 1.84 -10.85
N GLY A 18 -15.30 1.44 -10.24
CA GLY A 18 -14.43 2.37 -9.52
C GLY A 18 -15.10 3.10 -8.34
N CYS A 19 -16.06 2.48 -7.64
CA CYS A 19 -16.86 3.17 -6.62
C CYS A 19 -16.22 3.29 -5.22
N HIS A 20 -15.05 2.69 -4.99
CA HIS A 20 -14.34 2.68 -3.69
C HIS A 20 -15.11 2.08 -2.49
N THR A 21 -16.25 1.41 -2.70
CA THR A 21 -17.02 0.79 -1.61
C THR A 21 -16.20 -0.26 -0.83
N CYS A 22 -15.39 -1.05 -1.54
CA CYS A 22 -14.50 -2.04 -0.91
C CYS A 22 -13.44 -1.37 -0.02
N SER A 23 -12.91 -0.22 -0.43
CA SER A 23 -11.93 0.55 0.35
C SER A 23 -12.51 1.06 1.66
N ILE A 24 -13.71 1.64 1.63
CA ILE A 24 -14.38 2.15 2.83
C ILE A 24 -14.78 1.02 3.78
N ALA A 25 -15.31 -0.09 3.25
CA ALA A 25 -15.65 -1.26 4.06
C ALA A 25 -14.40 -1.81 4.80
N CYS A 26 -13.27 -1.91 4.10
CA CYS A 26 -12.01 -2.33 4.70
C CYS A 26 -11.50 -1.31 5.74
N LYS A 27 -11.52 -0.01 5.40
CA LYS A 27 -11.04 1.08 6.25
C LYS A 27 -11.75 1.09 7.60
N ASN A 28 -13.07 1.09 7.60
CA ASN A 28 -13.89 1.20 8.80
C ASN A 28 -13.74 -0.01 9.74
N ILE A 29 -13.46 -1.20 9.21
CA ILE A 29 -13.34 -2.40 10.03
C ILE A 29 -11.93 -2.55 10.60
N TRP A 30 -10.89 -2.18 9.83
CA TRP A 30 -9.52 -2.62 10.13
C TRP A 30 -8.51 -1.51 10.42
N THR A 31 -8.64 -0.35 9.77
CA THR A 31 -7.60 0.69 9.71
C THR A 31 -8.13 2.09 10.03
N ASP A 32 -9.09 2.20 10.94
CA ASP A 32 -9.63 3.47 11.48
C ASP A 32 -8.84 4.00 12.70
N ARG A 33 -7.86 3.21 13.17
CA ARG A 33 -7.04 3.50 14.35
C ARG A 33 -5.89 4.45 14.04
N LYS A 34 -5.43 5.15 15.09
CA LYS A 34 -4.26 6.03 15.02
C LYS A 34 -2.99 5.30 14.62
N GLY A 35 -2.24 5.86 13.67
CA GLY A 35 -1.05 5.30 13.02
C GLY A 35 -1.34 4.53 11.72
N ALA A 36 -2.61 4.24 11.41
CA ALA A 36 -3.03 3.50 10.23
C ALA A 36 -4.05 4.27 9.36
N GLU A 37 -4.29 5.55 9.66
CA GLU A 37 -5.28 6.37 8.97
C GLU A 37 -4.95 6.54 7.49
N TYR A 38 -3.66 6.64 7.15
CA TYR A 38 -3.22 6.67 5.75
C TYR A 38 -3.40 5.32 5.06
N MET A 39 -3.33 4.20 5.78
CA MET A 39 -3.23 2.86 5.19
C MET A 39 -4.55 2.41 4.56
N TRP A 40 -4.56 2.16 3.25
CA TRP A 40 -5.69 1.55 2.56
C TRP A 40 -5.33 0.12 2.13
N TRP A 41 -5.62 -0.87 2.98
CA TRP A 41 -5.33 -2.29 2.66
C TRP A 41 -6.01 -2.75 1.38
N ASN A 42 -7.23 -2.27 1.14
CA ASN A 42 -7.88 -2.34 -0.17
C ASN A 42 -8.01 -0.91 -0.72
N ASN A 43 -7.20 -0.55 -1.69
CA ASN A 43 -7.37 0.68 -2.48
C ASN A 43 -7.91 0.36 -3.88
N VAL A 44 -8.37 1.40 -4.58
CA VAL A 44 -8.81 1.33 -5.98
C VAL A 44 -8.07 2.44 -6.73
N GLU A 45 -7.47 2.11 -7.86
CA GLU A 45 -6.66 3.04 -8.66
C GLU A 45 -7.27 3.20 -10.05
N THR A 46 -7.31 4.44 -10.52
CA THR A 46 -7.68 4.74 -11.92
C THR A 46 -6.45 4.66 -12.80
N LYS A 47 -6.56 3.98 -13.95
CA LYS A 47 -5.50 3.96 -14.97
C LYS A 47 -5.92 4.82 -16.18
N PRO A 48 -4.99 5.57 -16.80
CA PRO A 48 -3.58 5.70 -16.44
C PRO A 48 -3.35 6.52 -15.15
N GLY A 49 -2.36 6.13 -14.34
CA GLY A 49 -2.05 6.76 -13.05
C GLY A 49 -0.88 6.07 -12.32
N THR A 50 -0.30 6.75 -11.32
CA THR A 50 0.88 6.28 -10.58
C THR A 50 0.56 5.40 -9.37
N GLY A 51 -0.70 5.33 -8.96
CA GLY A 51 -1.16 4.48 -7.86
C GLY A 51 -0.86 5.00 -6.45
N TYR A 52 -1.04 4.11 -5.47
CA TYR A 52 -0.87 4.36 -4.04
C TYR A 52 -0.05 3.20 -3.40
N PRO A 53 1.16 3.45 -2.85
CA PRO A 53 1.92 4.70 -2.90
C PRO A 53 2.30 5.08 -4.33
N GLY A 54 2.67 6.34 -4.55
CA GLY A 54 3.03 6.85 -5.87
C GLY A 54 4.14 6.02 -6.51
N LYS A 55 3.94 5.61 -7.76
CA LYS A 55 4.87 4.81 -8.57
C LYS A 55 5.19 3.43 -7.98
N TRP A 56 4.29 2.83 -7.21
CA TRP A 56 4.54 1.50 -6.60
C TRP A 56 4.91 0.40 -7.61
N GLU A 57 4.52 0.54 -8.88
CA GLU A 57 4.88 -0.38 -9.98
C GLU A 57 6.37 -0.30 -10.36
N ASP A 58 7.07 0.81 -10.08
CA ASP A 58 8.48 1.03 -10.40
C ASP A 58 9.41 0.34 -9.39
N GLN A 59 9.90 -0.85 -9.77
CA GLN A 59 10.77 -1.65 -8.91
C GLN A 59 12.23 -1.19 -8.93
N ASP A 60 12.61 -0.21 -9.75
CA ASP A 60 13.95 0.36 -9.68
C ASP A 60 14.05 1.35 -8.51
N ILE A 61 12.91 1.91 -8.08
CA ILE A 61 12.77 2.72 -6.87
C ILE A 61 12.61 1.82 -5.64
N TYR A 62 11.54 1.02 -5.60
CA TYR A 62 11.09 0.33 -4.38
C TYR A 62 11.72 -1.05 -4.15
N GLN A 63 12.39 -1.60 -5.17
CA GLN A 63 13.12 -2.87 -5.07
C GLN A 63 12.28 -4.03 -4.51
N GLY A 64 10.98 -4.08 -4.82
CA GLY A 64 10.08 -5.16 -4.45
C GLY A 64 10.26 -6.41 -5.30
N GLY A 65 9.68 -7.53 -4.85
CA GLY A 65 9.63 -8.78 -5.60
C GLY A 65 10.94 -9.58 -5.65
N TRP A 66 11.04 -10.41 -6.68
CA TRP A 66 12.12 -11.38 -6.89
C TRP A 66 12.83 -11.11 -8.22
N GLU A 67 14.12 -11.42 -8.26
CA GLU A 67 14.94 -11.45 -9.47
C GLU A 67 15.59 -12.82 -9.63
N LEU A 68 15.87 -13.20 -10.88
CA LEU A 68 16.57 -14.44 -11.19
C LEU A 68 18.05 -14.12 -11.41
N GLU A 69 18.91 -14.57 -10.50
CA GLU A 69 20.35 -14.39 -10.58
C GLU A 69 21.04 -15.76 -10.49
N ASN A 70 21.93 -16.07 -11.43
CA ASN A 70 22.62 -17.38 -11.49
C ASN A 70 21.67 -18.60 -11.49
N SER A 71 20.49 -18.46 -12.10
CA SER A 71 19.41 -19.47 -12.07
C SER A 71 18.81 -19.73 -10.68
N GLU A 72 19.07 -18.86 -9.71
CA GLU A 72 18.46 -18.89 -8.38
C GLU A 72 17.57 -17.66 -8.17
N LEU A 73 16.44 -17.85 -7.49
CA LEU A 73 15.55 -16.74 -7.13
C LEU A 73 16.13 -15.99 -5.92
N GLN A 74 16.30 -14.69 -6.07
CA GLN A 74 16.75 -13.80 -5.02
C GLN A 74 15.77 -12.65 -4.81
N LEU A 75 15.71 -12.13 -3.58
CA LEU A 75 14.91 -10.93 -3.28
C LEU A 75 15.65 -9.69 -3.79
N LYS A 76 14.94 -8.83 -4.54
CA LYS A 76 15.52 -7.63 -5.16
C LYS A 76 16.05 -6.64 -4.10
N GLY A 77 15.19 -6.22 -3.16
CA GLY A 77 15.56 -5.29 -2.08
C GLY A 77 15.89 -5.93 -0.73
N ALA A 78 15.74 -7.25 -0.58
CA ALA A 78 15.83 -7.95 0.71
C ALA A 78 16.78 -9.16 0.66
N GLY A 79 16.95 -9.84 1.80
CA GLY A 79 17.82 -11.01 1.96
C GLY A 79 18.72 -10.89 3.19
N LYS A 80 19.42 -11.97 3.57
CA LYS A 80 20.19 -12.00 4.83
C LYS A 80 21.25 -10.90 4.91
N LYS A 81 22.01 -10.68 3.84
CA LYS A 81 23.06 -9.64 3.78
C LYS A 81 22.48 -8.24 3.60
N LYS A 82 21.64 -8.04 2.58
CA LYS A 82 20.99 -6.74 2.28
C LYS A 82 20.18 -6.25 3.50
N GLY A 83 19.41 -7.14 4.13
CA GLY A 83 18.63 -6.84 5.33
C GLY A 83 19.48 -6.47 6.54
N LEU A 84 20.63 -7.13 6.77
CA LEU A 84 21.53 -6.77 7.87
C LEU A 84 22.18 -5.40 7.66
N LEU A 85 22.58 -5.08 6.43
CA LEU A 85 23.18 -3.78 6.09
C LEU A 85 22.17 -2.62 6.16
N ASN A 86 20.90 -2.89 5.84
CA ASN A 86 19.85 -1.88 5.76
C ASN A 86 18.92 -1.84 6.99
N ILE A 87 19.23 -2.56 8.08
CA ILE A 87 18.34 -2.68 9.24
C ILE A 87 18.08 -1.35 9.96
N PHE A 88 19.08 -0.49 10.03
CA PHE A 88 18.96 0.81 10.72
C PHE A 88 18.36 1.91 9.83
N HIS A 89 18.40 1.70 8.52
CA HIS A 89 17.85 2.62 7.53
C HIS A 89 17.62 1.86 6.23
N ASN A 90 16.36 1.65 5.86
CA ASN A 90 16.01 1.05 4.60
C ASN A 90 15.88 2.15 3.52
N PRO A 91 16.81 2.23 2.56
CA PRO A 91 16.82 3.30 1.55
C PRO A 91 15.68 3.20 0.52
N HIS A 92 14.98 2.06 0.48
CA HIS A 92 13.87 1.82 -0.47
C HIS A 92 12.50 1.83 0.22
N LEU A 93 12.44 2.21 1.50
CA LEU A 93 11.18 2.30 2.24
C LEU A 93 10.37 3.50 1.71
N PRO A 94 9.12 3.32 1.27
CA PRO A 94 8.25 4.44 0.91
C PRO A 94 8.05 5.37 2.11
N LEU A 95 8.14 6.67 1.88
CA LEU A 95 7.92 7.71 2.88
C LEU A 95 6.43 8.06 2.96
N ILE A 96 6.03 8.80 4.01
CA ILE A 96 4.63 9.24 4.16
C ILE A 96 4.15 10.08 2.97
N ASP A 97 5.05 10.87 2.38
CA ASP A 97 4.76 11.71 1.21
C ASP A 97 4.56 10.90 -0.07
N ASP A 98 5.05 9.66 -0.13
CA ASP A 98 4.73 8.73 -1.24
C ASP A 98 3.29 8.22 -1.14
N TYR A 99 2.67 8.32 0.04
CA TYR A 99 1.26 8.04 0.26
C TYR A 99 0.47 9.36 0.25
N TYR A 100 0.26 9.92 1.44
CA TYR A 100 -0.27 11.25 1.74
C TYR A 100 -0.17 11.48 3.26
N GLU A 101 -0.07 12.75 3.68
CA GLU A 101 -0.23 13.12 5.08
C GLU A 101 -1.72 13.07 5.47
N PRO A 102 -2.14 12.22 6.44
CA PRO A 102 -3.53 12.18 6.88
C PRO A 102 -3.95 13.51 7.50
N PHE A 103 -5.12 14.00 7.07
CA PHE A 103 -5.65 15.27 7.54
C PHE A 103 -7.04 15.08 8.16
N THR A 104 -7.44 16.09 8.93
CA THR A 104 -8.78 16.22 9.48
C THR A 104 -9.15 17.71 9.55
N TYR A 105 -10.41 18.01 9.88
CA TYR A 105 -10.92 19.36 9.95
C TYR A 105 -11.28 19.76 11.38
N ARG A 106 -11.17 21.05 11.68
CA ARG A 106 -11.71 21.63 12.91
C ARG A 106 -13.21 21.92 12.73
N TYR A 107 -14.02 20.86 12.77
CA TYR A 107 -15.47 20.97 12.54
C TYR A 107 -16.16 21.91 13.54
N LEU A 108 -15.66 22.02 14.77
CA LEU A 108 -16.23 22.88 15.81
C LEU A 108 -16.12 24.37 15.49
N ASP A 109 -15.15 24.80 14.67
CA ASP A 109 -15.02 26.21 14.26
C ASP A 109 -16.28 26.71 13.53
N LEU A 110 -17.05 25.81 12.89
CA LEU A 110 -18.30 26.13 12.19
C LEU A 110 -19.52 26.26 13.13
N ILE A 111 -19.45 25.64 14.31
CA ILE A 111 -20.57 25.52 15.25
C ILE A 111 -20.39 26.50 16.43
N GLU A 112 -19.13 26.69 16.86
CA GLU A 112 -18.74 27.41 18.06
C GLU A 112 -18.01 28.73 17.75
N SER A 113 -18.04 29.18 16.49
CA SER A 113 -17.43 30.45 16.10
C SER A 113 -17.99 31.61 16.93
N PRO A 114 -17.13 32.51 17.45
CA PRO A 114 -17.62 33.71 18.12
C PRO A 114 -18.41 34.59 17.13
N PRO A 115 -19.41 35.35 17.61
CA PRO A 115 -20.18 36.27 16.78
C PRO A 115 -19.32 37.38 16.15
#